data_AF-A0A7Y5LN90-F1
#
_entry.id   AF-A0A7Y5LN90-F1
#
_cell.length_a   1.000
_cell.length_b   1.000
_cell.length_c   1.000
_cell.angle_alpha   90.00
_cell.angle_beta   90.00
_cell.angle_gamma   90.00
#
_symmetry.space_group_name_H-M   'P 1'
#
loop_
_entity.id
_entity.type
_entity.pdbx_description
1 polymer ?
#
loop_
_entity_poly.entity_id
_entity_poly.type
_entity_poly.pdbx_seq_one_letter_code
_entity_poly.pdbx_strand_id
1 'polypeptide(L)'
;MNRGIWTAAVLYLAAGWSGCKQDDQTPEVQRLSAPAAAPSDKLTADQEYVAARLKENLAEAKAKLAAGDDPKFSCVSVLTYSEQLTNITIEEVKTLVKDAQQACGHDIPLTFVEKTLTQIESAPPTDPPTAFVGECASVEFLLADLMPRHPNDSAIAAANERFKKRCKAER
;
A
#
# COMPACT_ATOMS: atom_id res chain seq x y z
N MET A 1 -30.89 27.86 42.06
CA MET A 1 -31.47 26.66 41.41
C MET A 1 -30.33 25.71 41.04
N ASN A 2 -30.53 24.45 41.43
CA ASN A 2 -29.64 23.28 41.56
C ASN A 2 -28.32 23.20 40.76
N ARG A 3 -27.23 23.01 41.53
CA ARG A 3 -25.99 22.35 41.12
C ARG A 3 -26.15 20.84 41.39
N GLY A 4 -26.17 20.02 40.34
CA GLY A 4 -26.23 18.57 40.44
C GLY A 4 -24.85 17.96 40.68
N ILE A 5 -24.66 17.48 41.91
CA ILE A 5 -23.51 16.69 42.36
C ILE A 5 -23.73 15.26 41.83
N TRP A 6 -22.78 14.71 41.08
CA TRP A 6 -22.72 13.27 40.83
C TRP A 6 -21.58 12.66 41.64
N THR A 7 -21.98 11.90 42.64
CA THR A 7 -21.16 11.12 43.57
C THR A 7 -20.39 10.01 42.84
N ALA A 8 -19.06 10.08 42.87
CA ALA A 8 -18.19 8.94 42.63
C ALA A 8 -18.12 8.13 43.93
N ALA A 9 -18.72 6.95 43.95
CA ALA A 9 -18.50 5.96 45.00
C ALA A 9 -17.64 4.83 44.43
N VAL A 10 -16.35 4.89 44.73
CA VAL A 10 -15.39 3.80 44.49
C VAL A 10 -15.62 2.73 45.55
N LEU A 11 -15.82 1.49 45.09
CA LEU A 11 -16.11 0.32 45.90
C LEU A 11 -14.95 -0.06 46.85
N TYR A 12 -15.36 -0.43 48.06
CA TYR A 12 -14.55 -1.01 49.12
C TYR A 12 -13.79 -2.26 48.66
N LEU A 13 -12.47 -2.25 48.83
CA LEU A 13 -11.65 -3.44 48.97
C LEU A 13 -11.78 -3.96 50.41
N ALA A 14 -12.33 -5.15 50.58
CA ALA A 14 -12.16 -5.96 51.79
C ALA A 14 -12.09 -7.44 51.42
N ALA A 15 -11.11 -8.09 52.05
CA ALA A 15 -10.62 -9.45 51.86
C ALA A 15 -11.68 -10.57 51.98
N GLY A 16 -11.32 -11.76 51.50
CA GLY A 16 -11.87 -13.01 52.05
C GLY A 16 -11.93 -14.18 51.09
N TRP A 17 -10.97 -15.08 51.20
CA TRP A 17 -10.88 -16.37 50.52
C TRP A 17 -11.80 -17.38 51.23
N SER A 18 -12.78 -17.98 50.54
CA SER A 18 -13.46 -19.25 50.91
C SER A 18 -14.42 -19.67 49.80
N GLY A 19 -14.29 -20.90 49.31
CA GLY A 19 -15.00 -21.39 48.13
C GLY A 19 -16.50 -21.61 48.31
N CYS A 20 -17.20 -21.57 47.18
CA CYS A 20 -18.34 -22.44 46.87
C CYS A 20 -18.47 -22.56 45.35
N LYS A 21 -18.82 -23.77 44.92
CA LYS A 21 -18.97 -24.20 43.53
C LYS A 21 -20.11 -23.46 42.81
N GLN A 22 -19.80 -23.00 41.60
CA GLN A 22 -20.55 -23.15 40.34
C GLN A 22 -22.07 -23.37 40.45
N ASP A 23 -22.83 -22.37 40.03
CA ASP A 23 -23.91 -22.53 39.05
C ASP A 23 -24.03 -21.25 38.21
N ASP A 24 -24.04 -21.46 36.90
CA ASP A 24 -24.04 -20.46 35.82
C ASP A 24 -25.31 -19.61 35.82
N GLN A 25 -25.23 -18.36 36.26
CA GLN A 25 -26.09 -17.26 35.77
C GLN A 25 -25.31 -15.95 35.80
N THR A 26 -24.46 -15.73 34.80
CA THR A 26 -24.03 -14.37 34.48
C THR A 26 -25.25 -13.64 33.90
N PRO A 27 -25.68 -12.50 34.46
CA PRO A 27 -26.64 -11.66 33.77
C PRO A 27 -26.00 -11.27 32.45
N GLU A 28 -26.71 -11.58 31.38
CA GLU A 28 -26.43 -11.16 30.02
C GLU A 28 -26.12 -9.66 30.05
N VAL A 29 -24.81 -9.33 30.10
CA VAL A 29 -24.37 -7.99 29.78
C VAL A 29 -24.70 -7.88 28.31
N GLN A 30 -25.89 -7.36 28.01
CA GLN A 30 -26.20 -6.81 26.72
C GLN A 30 -25.06 -5.84 26.45
N ARG A 31 -24.06 -6.33 25.71
CA ARG A 31 -23.19 -5.49 24.92
C ARG A 31 -24.17 -4.84 23.95
N LEU A 32 -24.70 -3.69 24.37
CA LEU A 32 -25.21 -2.69 23.47
C LEU A 32 -24.08 -2.50 22.47
N SER A 33 -24.19 -3.19 21.33
CA SER A 33 -23.37 -2.95 20.17
C SER A 33 -23.42 -1.44 19.99
N ALA A 34 -22.30 -0.77 20.23
CA ALA A 34 -22.20 0.64 19.91
C ALA A 34 -22.73 0.77 18.48
N PRO A 35 -23.67 1.69 18.20
CA PRO A 35 -24.15 1.88 16.85
C PRO A 35 -22.91 2.05 15.98
N ALA A 36 -22.78 1.21 14.95
CA ALA A 36 -21.74 1.39 13.96
C ALA A 36 -21.82 2.84 13.54
N ALA A 37 -20.79 3.62 13.90
CA ALA A 37 -20.80 5.06 13.67
C ALA A 37 -21.12 5.26 12.19
N ALA A 38 -22.15 6.05 11.90
CA ALA A 38 -22.49 6.38 10.52
C ALA A 38 -21.21 6.85 9.82
N PRO A 39 -20.96 6.42 8.57
CA PRO A 39 -19.77 6.84 7.85
C PRO A 39 -19.70 8.37 7.88
N SER A 40 -18.64 8.89 8.49
CA SER A 40 -18.37 10.31 8.51
C SER A 40 -17.98 10.73 7.10
N ASP A 41 -18.65 11.76 6.57
CA ASP A 41 -18.28 12.40 5.30
C ASP A 41 -16.95 13.18 5.41
N LYS A 42 -16.32 13.17 6.60
CA LYS A 42 -15.06 13.84 6.88
C LYS A 42 -14.00 12.84 7.33
N LEU A 43 -12.79 13.12 6.89
CA LEU A 43 -11.58 12.44 7.33
C LEU A 43 -11.26 12.77 8.79
N THR A 44 -10.65 11.83 9.49
CA THR A 44 -9.95 12.12 10.74
C THR A 44 -8.64 12.85 10.43
N ALA A 45 -8.07 13.56 11.42
CA ALA A 45 -6.79 14.25 11.24
C ALA A 45 -5.67 13.31 10.76
N ASP A 46 -5.64 12.06 11.24
CA ASP A 46 -4.67 11.06 10.78
C ASP A 46 -4.90 10.69 9.31
N GLN A 47 -6.15 10.52 8.89
CA GLN A 47 -6.46 10.21 7.50
C GLN A 47 -6.18 11.40 6.56
N GLU A 48 -6.43 12.64 7.00
CA GLU A 48 -6.06 13.85 6.27
C GLU A 48 -4.54 13.91 6.05
N TYR A 49 -3.76 13.63 7.11
CA TYR A 49 -2.30 13.56 7.02
C TYR A 49 -1.85 12.49 6.02
N VAL A 50 -2.39 11.28 6.11
CA VAL A 50 -2.04 10.18 5.21
C VAL A 50 -2.41 10.49 3.77
N ALA A 51 -3.59 11.09 3.51
CA ALA A 51 -4.01 11.50 2.17
C ALA A 51 -3.09 12.58 1.58
N ALA A 52 -2.68 13.57 2.39
CA ALA A 52 -1.73 14.59 1.97
C ALA A 52 -0.36 13.97 1.61
N ARG A 53 0.16 13.06 2.45
CA ARG A 53 1.42 12.35 2.18
C ARG A 53 1.33 11.45 0.97
N LEU A 54 0.20 10.78 0.74
CA LEU A 54 -0.02 9.97 -0.46
C LEU A 54 0.10 10.84 -1.72
N LYS A 55 -0.56 12.00 -1.73
CA LYS A 55 -0.52 12.93 -2.87
C LYS A 55 0.89 13.46 -3.14
N GLU A 56 1.62 13.84 -2.09
CA GLU A 56 3.00 14.32 -2.19
C GLU A 56 3.93 13.23 -2.75
N ASN A 57 3.91 12.03 -2.17
CA ASN A 57 4.77 10.93 -2.62
C ASN A 57 4.44 10.46 -4.04
N LEU A 58 3.16 10.49 -4.44
CA LEU A 58 2.77 10.16 -5.80
C LEU A 58 3.33 11.18 -6.80
N ALA A 59 3.32 12.47 -6.46
CA ALA A 59 3.94 13.50 -7.27
C ALA A 59 5.47 13.32 -7.35
N GLU A 60 6.12 13.01 -6.22
CA GLU A 60 7.56 12.74 -6.18
C GLU A 60 7.95 11.52 -7.03
N ALA A 61 7.20 10.41 -6.92
CA ALA A 61 7.45 9.20 -7.70
C ALA A 61 7.37 9.48 -9.21
N LYS A 62 6.37 10.26 -9.65
CA LYS A 62 6.24 10.70 -11.05
C LYS A 62 7.39 11.61 -11.48
N ALA A 63 7.81 12.54 -10.63
CA ALA A 63 8.92 13.44 -10.92
C ALA A 63 10.25 12.70 -11.07
N LYS A 64 10.54 11.73 -10.19
CA LYS A 64 11.73 10.87 -10.28
C LYS A 64 11.76 10.03 -11.55
N LEU A 65 10.62 9.41 -11.90
CA LEU A 65 10.51 8.70 -13.17
C LEU A 65 10.80 9.63 -14.37
N ALA A 66 10.27 10.86 -14.35
CA ALA A 66 10.50 11.84 -15.40
C ALA A 66 11.98 12.29 -15.48
N ALA A 67 12.66 12.40 -14.33
CA ALA A 67 14.11 12.65 -14.26
C ALA A 67 14.95 11.45 -14.72
N GLY A 68 14.35 10.25 -14.77
CA GLY A 68 14.97 9.01 -15.21
C GLY A 68 15.54 8.15 -14.10
N ASP A 69 15.22 8.47 -12.85
CA ASP A 69 15.59 7.66 -11.69
C ASP A 69 14.72 6.41 -11.58
N ASP A 70 15.21 5.41 -10.85
CA ASP A 70 14.41 4.24 -10.46
C ASP A 70 13.36 4.67 -9.41
N PRO A 71 12.06 4.62 -9.76
CA PRO A 71 10.99 5.05 -8.87
C PRO A 71 10.64 4.03 -7.79
N LYS A 72 11.29 2.84 -7.75
CA LYS A 72 11.00 1.74 -6.82
C LYS A 72 10.83 2.22 -5.39
N PHE A 73 11.77 2.99 -4.88
CA PHE A 73 11.74 3.46 -3.49
C PHE A 73 10.63 4.49 -3.23
N SER A 74 10.31 5.33 -4.22
CA SER A 74 9.24 6.31 -4.10
C SER A 74 7.85 5.67 -4.16
N CYS A 75 7.70 4.58 -4.92
CA CYS A 75 6.43 3.87 -5.01
C CYS A 75 6.10 3.01 -3.77
N VAL A 76 7.09 2.60 -2.96
CA VAL A 76 6.83 1.88 -1.71
C VAL A 76 5.94 2.71 -0.78
N SER A 77 6.31 3.96 -0.50
CA SER A 77 5.52 4.83 0.38
C SER A 77 4.14 5.14 -0.20
N VAL A 78 4.03 5.33 -1.52
CA VAL A 78 2.74 5.53 -2.19
C VAL A 78 1.81 4.34 -1.96
N LEU A 79 2.29 3.11 -2.19
CA LEU A 79 1.48 1.92 -2.03
C LEU A 79 1.10 1.70 -0.55
N THR A 80 2.02 1.90 0.39
CA THR A 80 1.73 1.80 1.83
C THR A 80 0.67 2.79 2.29
N TYR A 81 0.74 4.06 1.87
CA TYR A 81 -0.28 5.05 2.24
C TYR A 81 -1.62 4.77 1.54
N SER A 82 -1.59 4.25 0.30
CA SER A 82 -2.81 3.86 -0.42
C SER A 82 -3.56 2.73 0.28
N GLU A 83 -2.85 1.76 0.86
CA GLU A 83 -3.42 0.64 1.61
C GLU A 83 -4.15 1.13 2.87
N GLN A 84 -3.54 2.06 3.61
CA GLN A 84 -4.15 2.67 4.81
C GLN A 84 -5.47 3.40 4.52
N LEU A 85 -5.65 3.91 3.29
CA LEU A 85 -6.83 4.66 2.88
C LEU A 85 -7.84 3.83 2.07
N THR A 86 -7.57 2.55 1.80
CA THR A 86 -8.37 1.73 0.86
C THR A 86 -9.82 1.53 1.33
N ASN A 87 -10.05 1.55 2.64
CA ASN A 87 -11.40 1.35 3.22
C ASN A 87 -12.19 2.66 3.37
N ILE A 88 -11.63 3.81 2.99
CA ILE A 88 -12.32 5.09 3.09
C ILE A 88 -13.29 5.26 1.92
N THR A 89 -14.54 5.63 2.22
CA THR A 89 -15.61 5.73 1.23
C THR A 89 -15.74 7.10 0.57
N ILE A 90 -14.98 8.10 1.04
CA ILE A 90 -14.97 9.46 0.47
C ILE A 90 -14.40 9.40 -0.95
N GLU A 91 -15.16 9.85 -1.94
CA GLU A 91 -14.85 9.67 -3.37
C GLU A 91 -13.51 10.29 -3.79
N GLU A 92 -13.16 11.44 -3.23
CA GLU A 92 -11.87 12.09 -3.49
C GLU A 92 -10.69 11.20 -3.06
N VAL A 93 -10.84 10.53 -1.92
CA VAL A 93 -9.82 9.62 -1.36
C VAL A 93 -9.77 8.32 -2.15
N LYS A 94 -10.93 7.76 -2.52
CA LYS A 94 -11.00 6.58 -3.39
C LYS A 94 -10.31 6.82 -4.72
N THR A 95 -10.53 8.00 -5.31
CA THR A 95 -9.88 8.41 -6.56
C THR A 95 -8.37 8.50 -6.37
N LEU A 96 -7.91 9.16 -5.30
CA LEU A 96 -6.49 9.26 -4.98
C LEU A 96 -5.83 7.88 -4.77
N VAL A 97 -6.48 6.98 -4.05
CA VAL A 97 -6.00 5.60 -3.83
C VAL A 97 -5.91 4.85 -5.14
N LYS A 98 -6.95 4.92 -5.98
CA LYS A 98 -6.98 4.26 -7.28
C LYS A 98 -5.88 4.80 -8.20
N ASP A 99 -5.71 6.12 -8.27
CA ASP A 99 -4.66 6.75 -9.07
C ASP A 99 -3.26 6.36 -8.59
N ALA A 100 -3.07 6.28 -7.27
CA ALA A 100 -1.82 5.83 -6.67
C ALA A 100 -1.51 4.36 -6.96
N GLN A 101 -2.51 3.48 -6.82
CA GLN A 101 -2.37 2.05 -7.12
C GLN A 101 -2.13 1.81 -8.61
N GLN A 102 -2.83 2.52 -9.49
CA GLN A 102 -2.61 2.42 -10.93
C GLN A 102 -1.20 2.91 -11.30
N ALA A 103 -0.81 4.10 -10.82
CA ALA A 103 0.50 4.65 -11.14
C ALA A 103 1.64 3.77 -10.61
N CYS A 104 1.66 3.47 -9.31
CA CYS A 104 2.79 2.78 -8.68
C CYS A 104 2.70 1.25 -8.71
N GLY A 105 1.52 0.68 -8.94
CA GLY A 105 1.31 -0.76 -9.11
C GLY A 105 1.35 -1.23 -10.56
N HIS A 106 1.42 -0.30 -11.53
CA HIS A 106 1.44 -0.63 -12.96
C HIS A 106 2.27 0.35 -13.79
N ASP A 107 1.79 1.59 -13.97
CA ASP A 107 2.26 2.47 -15.05
C ASP A 107 3.73 2.87 -14.89
N ILE A 108 4.13 3.24 -13.67
CA ILE A 108 5.49 3.66 -13.33
C ILE A 108 6.47 2.49 -13.48
N PRO A 109 6.24 1.31 -12.85
CA PRO A 109 7.05 0.12 -13.10
C PRO A 109 7.18 -0.25 -14.59
N LEU A 110 6.08 -0.28 -15.33
CA LEU A 110 6.09 -0.65 -16.75
C LEU A 110 6.88 0.37 -17.57
N THR A 111 6.70 1.67 -17.33
CA THR A 111 7.45 2.72 -18.02
C THR A 111 8.96 2.61 -17.75
N PHE A 112 9.35 2.32 -16.50
CA PHE A 112 10.75 2.11 -16.16
C PHE A 112 11.33 0.88 -16.88
N VAL A 113 10.59 -0.23 -16.90
CA VAL A 113 10.99 -1.45 -17.63
C VAL A 113 11.21 -1.15 -19.12
N GLU A 114 10.25 -0.46 -19.75
CA GLU A 114 10.32 -0.09 -21.16
C GLU A 114 11.52 0.80 -21.49
N LYS A 115 11.77 1.82 -20.66
CA LYS A 115 12.92 2.72 -20.82
C LYS A 115 14.24 1.96 -20.68
N THR A 116 14.35 1.12 -19.66
CA THR A 116 15.56 0.35 -19.34
C THR A 116 15.85 -0.67 -20.44
N LEU A 117 14.84 -1.43 -20.90
CA LEU A 117 15.01 -2.37 -22.01
C LEU A 117 15.44 -1.67 -23.29
N THR A 118 14.87 -0.51 -23.59
CA THR A 118 15.28 0.30 -24.75
C THR A 118 16.75 0.73 -24.66
N GLN A 119 17.21 1.13 -23.47
CA GLN A 119 18.63 1.44 -23.23
C GLN A 119 19.52 0.21 -23.48
N ILE A 120 19.17 -0.95 -22.91
CA ILE A 120 19.91 -2.21 -23.09
C ILE A 120 19.93 -2.64 -24.57
N GLU A 121 18.82 -2.46 -25.28
CA GLU A 121 18.68 -2.81 -26.70
C GLU A 121 19.49 -1.89 -27.62
N SER A 122 19.64 -0.62 -27.25
CA SER A 122 20.44 0.35 -28.02
C SER A 122 21.95 0.10 -27.92
N ALA A 123 22.41 -0.60 -26.88
CA ALA A 123 23.81 -0.92 -26.71
C ALA A 123 24.24 -2.05 -27.67
N PRO A 124 25.46 -1.97 -28.24
CA PRO A 124 26.01 -3.08 -29.01
C PRO A 124 26.06 -4.34 -28.11
N PRO A 125 25.72 -5.52 -28.65
CA PRO A 125 25.77 -6.74 -27.87
C PRO A 125 27.21 -6.98 -27.42
N THR A 126 27.45 -6.91 -26.11
CA THR A 126 28.71 -7.31 -25.49
C THR A 126 28.52 -8.71 -24.91
N ASP A 127 29.43 -9.62 -25.22
CA ASP A 127 29.49 -10.94 -24.60
C ASP A 127 30.64 -10.95 -23.57
N PRO A 128 30.38 -11.14 -22.26
CA PRO A 128 29.08 -11.24 -21.62
C PRO A 128 28.40 -9.86 -21.45
N PRO A 129 27.07 -9.82 -21.18
CA PRO A 129 26.31 -8.59 -20.96
C PRO A 129 26.59 -8.00 -19.56
N THR A 130 27.86 -7.87 -19.18
CA THR A 130 28.28 -7.40 -17.86
C THR A 130 27.94 -5.92 -17.63
N ALA A 131 27.85 -5.14 -18.71
CA ALA A 131 27.56 -3.72 -18.65
C ALA A 131 26.14 -3.38 -18.14
N PHE A 132 25.20 -4.34 -18.16
CA PHE A 132 23.79 -4.12 -17.82
C PHE A 132 23.24 -5.11 -16.78
N VAL A 133 24.11 -5.76 -15.99
CA VAL A 133 23.65 -6.76 -14.99
C VAL A 133 22.70 -6.12 -13.97
N GLY A 134 22.97 -4.90 -13.54
CA GLY A 134 22.13 -4.18 -12.58
C GLY A 134 20.75 -3.85 -13.15
N GLU A 135 20.72 -3.31 -14.37
CA GLU A 135 19.51 -2.96 -15.11
C GLU A 135 18.66 -4.20 -15.41
N CYS A 136 19.28 -5.29 -15.85
CA CYS A 136 18.61 -6.56 -16.07
C CYS A 136 18.00 -7.11 -14.77
N ALA A 137 18.71 -7.01 -13.63
CA ALA A 137 18.18 -7.43 -12.34
C ALA A 137 16.98 -6.57 -11.89
N SER A 138 17.02 -5.25 -12.10
CA SER A 138 15.89 -4.37 -11.82
C SER A 138 14.67 -4.68 -12.69
N VAL A 139 14.88 -4.91 -13.99
CA VAL A 139 13.80 -5.30 -14.91
C VAL A 139 13.21 -6.66 -14.53
N GLU A 140 14.03 -7.64 -14.18
CA GLU A 140 13.57 -8.95 -13.73
C GLU A 140 12.66 -8.83 -12.50
N PHE A 141 13.10 -8.07 -11.50
CA PHE A 141 12.33 -7.85 -10.27
C PHE A 141 10.98 -7.20 -10.55
N LEU A 142 10.93 -6.17 -11.39
CA LEU A 142 9.69 -5.47 -11.73
C LEU A 142 8.73 -6.33 -12.55
N LEU A 143 9.24 -7.08 -13.54
CA LEU A 143 8.40 -8.00 -14.31
C LEU A 143 7.84 -9.13 -13.45
N ALA A 144 8.61 -9.64 -12.49
CA ALA A 144 8.14 -10.66 -11.55
C ALA A 144 6.99 -10.17 -10.65
N ASP A 145 6.93 -8.86 -10.35
CA ASP A 145 5.83 -8.25 -9.60
C ASP A 145 4.64 -7.87 -10.51
N LEU A 146 4.91 -7.39 -11.72
CA LEU A 146 3.88 -6.93 -12.66
C LEU A 146 3.07 -8.09 -13.26
N MET A 147 3.72 -9.16 -13.70
CA MET A 147 3.05 -10.26 -14.42
C MET A 147 1.92 -10.93 -13.60
N PRO A 148 2.09 -11.25 -12.30
CA PRO A 148 1.00 -11.82 -11.51
C PRO A 148 -0.16 -10.85 -11.29
N ARG A 149 0.12 -9.54 -11.19
CA ARG A 149 -0.89 -8.50 -10.94
C ARG A 149 -1.67 -8.13 -12.20
N HIS A 150 -1.04 -8.25 -13.37
CA HIS A 150 -1.58 -7.82 -14.67
C HIS A 150 -1.41 -8.93 -15.73
N PRO A 151 -2.01 -10.12 -15.53
CA PRO A 151 -1.72 -11.31 -16.33
C PRO A 151 -2.14 -11.21 -17.80
N ASN A 152 -3.04 -10.28 -18.12
CA ASN A 152 -3.57 -10.08 -19.48
C ASN A 152 -3.00 -8.82 -20.15
N ASP A 153 -2.06 -8.13 -19.51
CA ASP A 153 -1.45 -6.95 -20.10
C ASP A 153 -0.41 -7.35 -21.17
N SER A 154 -0.71 -7.00 -22.42
CA SER A 154 0.12 -7.36 -23.57
C SER A 154 1.44 -6.59 -23.62
N ALA A 155 1.51 -5.39 -23.02
CA ALA A 155 2.75 -4.63 -22.95
C ALA A 155 3.71 -5.27 -21.95
N ILE A 156 3.22 -5.72 -20.80
CA ILE A 156 4.02 -6.48 -19.82
C ILE A 156 4.54 -7.79 -20.44
N ALA A 157 3.69 -8.50 -21.18
CA ALA A 157 4.11 -9.72 -21.88
C ALA A 157 5.19 -9.44 -22.93
N ALA A 158 5.04 -8.39 -23.75
CA ALA A 158 6.03 -7.99 -24.74
C ALA A 158 7.36 -7.56 -24.12
N ALA A 159 7.33 -6.80 -23.02
CA ALA A 159 8.51 -6.43 -22.25
C ALA A 159 9.25 -7.65 -21.71
N ASN A 160 8.52 -8.67 -21.22
CA ASN A 160 9.14 -9.91 -20.72
C ASN A 160 9.86 -10.70 -21.83
N GLU A 161 9.29 -10.76 -23.04
CA GLU A 161 9.96 -11.42 -24.17
C GLU A 161 11.24 -10.67 -24.59
N ARG A 162 11.20 -9.34 -24.63
CA ARG A 162 12.39 -8.49 -24.86
C ARG A 162 13.46 -8.70 -23.79
N PHE A 163 13.05 -8.71 -22.52
CA PHE A 163 13.92 -9.01 -21.39
C PHE A 163 14.60 -10.38 -21.55
N LYS A 164 13.84 -11.44 -21.84
CA LYS A 164 14.43 -12.78 -22.04
C LYS A 164 15.49 -12.77 -23.15
N LYS A 165 15.20 -12.10 -24.27
CA LYS A 165 16.11 -12.02 -25.42
C LYS A 165 17.41 -11.26 -25.13
N ARG A 166 17.39 -10.23 -24.29
CA ARG A 166 18.57 -9.37 -24.06
C ARG A 166 19.30 -9.64 -22.76
N CYS A 167 18.58 -10.05 -21.71
CA CYS A 167 19.11 -10.26 -20.38
C CYS A 167 19.21 -11.74 -19.98
N LYS A 168 18.48 -12.65 -20.66
CA LYS A 168 18.53 -14.10 -20.39
C LYS A 168 18.96 -14.94 -21.60
N ALA A 169 19.48 -14.34 -22.65
CA ALA A 169 20.02 -15.11 -23.77
C ALA A 169 21.25 -15.91 -23.31
N GLU A 170 21.03 -17.22 -23.19
CA GLU A 170 21.99 -18.31 -22.95
C GLU A 170 22.69 -18.33 -21.58
N ARG A 171 21.94 -18.78 -20.55
CA ARG A 171 22.49 -19.68 -19.52
C ARG A 171 21.95 -21.09 -19.72
#